data_AF-A0A9D4CDV9-F1
#
_entry.id   AF-A0A9D4CDV9-F1
#
_cell.length_a   1.000
_cell.length_b   1.000
_cell.length_c   1.000
_cell.angle_alpha   90.00
_cell.angle_beta   90.00
_cell.angle_gamma   90.00
#
_symmetry.space_group_name_H-M   'P 1'
#
loop_
_entity.id
_entity.type
_entity.pdbx_description
1 polymer ?
#
loop_
_entity_poly.entity_id
_entity_poly.type
_entity_poly.pdbx_seq_one_letter_code
_entity_poly.pdbx_strand_id
1 'polypeptide(L)'
;MPLRTIMNGRSHPTEKMAEIVEDQLRSHVMSLPSFVRDTMDFLNKIQKVKQPLPEGTLIFCIDVKALYPSVTRDEVRAAAIEA
;
A
#
# COMPACT_ATOMS: atom_id res chain seq x y z
N MET A 1 13.09 3.70 -23.02
CA MET A 1 12.34 3.33 -21.81
C MET A 1 12.71 4.30 -20.70
N PRO A 2 11.75 4.91 -19.98
CA PRO A 2 12.08 5.76 -18.84
C PRO A 2 12.77 4.92 -17.77
N LEU A 3 13.92 5.39 -17.30
CA LEU A 3 14.69 4.71 -16.26
C LEU A 3 13.90 4.74 -14.93
N ARG A 4 13.76 3.60 -14.25
CA ARG A 4 13.20 3.55 -12.90
C ARG A 4 14.34 3.66 -11.89
N THR A 5 14.68 4.88 -11.51
CA THR A 5 15.72 5.15 -10.50
C THR A 5 15.27 4.66 -9.14
N ILE A 6 16.17 4.00 -8.40
CA ILE A 6 15.97 3.59 -7.01
C ILE A 6 16.90 4.44 -6.15
N MET A 7 16.35 5.11 -5.13
CA MET A 7 17.13 5.89 -4.17
C MET A 7 17.45 5.04 -2.95
N ASN A 8 18.71 5.04 -2.51
CA ASN A 8 19.13 4.40 -1.27
C ASN A 8 19.36 5.47 -0.20
N GLY A 9 18.56 5.42 0.88
CA GLY A 9 18.62 6.37 2.00
C GLY A 9 19.38 5.86 3.23
N ARG A 10 20.14 4.76 3.15
CA ARG A 10 20.88 4.22 4.30
C ARG A 10 21.90 5.21 4.84
N SER A 11 21.98 5.34 6.17
CA SER A 11 22.85 6.27 6.89
C SER A 11 22.59 7.76 6.57
N HIS A 12 21.45 8.07 5.95
CA HIS A 12 21.04 9.45 5.69
C HIS A 12 20.28 10.02 6.91
N PRO A 13 20.37 11.32 7.22
CA PRO A 13 19.63 11.94 8.33
C PRO A 13 18.11 11.68 8.32
N THR A 14 17.54 11.37 7.15
CA THR A 14 16.12 11.06 6.98
C THR A 14 15.72 9.65 7.39
N GLU A 15 16.68 8.73 7.59
CA GLU A 15 16.42 7.32 7.92
C GLU A 15 15.63 7.19 9.23
N LYS A 16 16.08 7.86 10.30
CA LYS A 16 15.37 7.87 11.59
C LYS A 16 13.99 8.52 11.51
N MET A 17 13.83 9.53 10.66
CA MET A 17 12.52 10.15 10.45
C MET A 17 11.57 9.20 9.73
N ALA A 18 12.06 8.47 8.72
CA ALA A 18 11.26 7.44 8.04
C ALA A 18 10.83 6.33 9.00
N GLU A 19 11.73 5.86 9.87
CA GLU A 19 11.43 4.84 10.87
C GLU A 19 10.32 5.27 11.84
N ILE A 20 10.39 6.51 12.35
CA ILE A 20 9.35 7.06 13.24
C ILE A 20 8.00 7.12 12.52
N VAL A 21 7.97 7.62 11.29
CA VAL A 21 6.74 7.74 10.49
C VAL A 21 6.16 6.35 10.18
N GLU A 22 7.00 5.39 9.82
CA GLU A 22 6.58 4.00 9.59
C GLU A 22 5.96 3.38 10.85
N ASP A 23 6.55 3.61 12.02
CA ASP A 23 6.03 3.06 13.27
C ASP A 23 4.66 3.67 13.64
N GLN A 24 4.51 4.99 13.49
CA GLN A 24 3.23 5.68 13.72
C GLN A 24 2.13 5.23 12.75
N LEU A 25 2.46 5.01 11.48
CA LEU A 25 1.49 4.59 10.46
C LEU A 25 1.18 3.09 10.53
N ARG A 26 2.03 2.27 11.16
CA ARG A 26 1.91 0.80 11.14
C ARG A 26 0.55 0.31 11.60
N SER A 27 0.05 0.82 12.73
CA SER A 27 -1.24 0.41 13.30
C SER A 27 -2.39 0.72 12.34
N HIS A 28 -2.40 1.93 11.77
CA HIS A 28 -3.40 2.39 10.82
C HIS A 28 -3.37 1.55 9.54
N VAL A 29 -2.19 1.37 8.94
CA VAL A 29 -2.02 0.58 7.71
C VAL A 29 -2.49 -0.86 7.90
N MET A 30 -2.15 -1.50 9.03
CA MET A 30 -2.54 -2.88 9.31
C MET A 30 -4.05 -3.07 9.53
N SER A 31 -4.77 -2.01 9.91
CA SER A 31 -6.23 -2.04 10.10
C SER A 31 -7.03 -1.94 8.81
N LEU A 32 -6.39 -1.53 7.70
CA LEU A 32 -7.07 -1.37 6.42
C LEU A 32 -7.55 -2.73 5.87
N PRO A 33 -8.77 -2.83 5.32
CA PRO A 33 -9.26 -4.06 4.70
C PRO A 33 -8.40 -4.54 3.52
N SER A 34 -7.74 -3.60 2.83
CA SER A 34 -6.84 -3.83 1.70
C SER A 34 -5.41 -4.16 2.11
N PHE A 35 -5.08 -4.13 3.41
CA PHE A 35 -3.75 -4.44 3.89
C PHE A 35 -3.35 -5.85 3.42
N VAL A 36 -2.13 -6.00 2.91
CA VAL A 36 -1.53 -7.29 2.57
C VAL A 36 -0.07 -7.21 2.99
N ARG A 37 0.35 -8.09 3.90
CA ARG A 37 1.71 -8.05 4.46
C ARG A 37 2.74 -8.71 3.54
N ASP A 38 2.42 -9.91 3.08
CA ASP A 38 3.33 -10.77 2.33
C ASP A 38 2.53 -11.75 1.45
N THR A 39 3.26 -12.51 0.62
CA THR A 39 2.65 -13.50 -0.29
C THR A 39 1.80 -14.54 0.44
N MET A 40 2.19 -14.97 1.64
CA MET A 40 1.43 -15.97 2.38
C MET A 40 0.16 -15.37 2.99
N ASP A 41 0.22 -14.15 3.52
CA ASP A 41 -0.96 -13.40 3.98
C ASP A 41 -1.97 -13.21 2.84
N PHE A 42 -1.50 -12.87 1.63
CA PHE A 42 -2.36 -12.79 0.45
C PHE A 42 -3.05 -14.13 0.13
N LEU A 43 -2.28 -15.22 0.04
CA LEU A 43 -2.84 -16.54 -0.26
C LEU A 43 -3.86 -16.98 0.80
N ASN A 44 -3.57 -16.74 2.08
CA ASN A 44 -4.49 -17.03 3.18
C ASN A 44 -5.78 -16.23 3.10
N LYS A 45 -5.73 -14.97 2.63
CA LYS A 45 -6.92 -14.12 2.42
C LYS A 45 -7.77 -14.63 1.26
N ILE A 46 -7.15 -14.98 0.14
CA ILE A 46 -7.85 -15.53 -1.03
C ILE A 46 -8.53 -16.86 -0.70
N GLN A 47 -7.89 -17.74 0.08
CA GLN A 47 -8.49 -19.01 0.52
C GLN A 47 -9.73 -18.84 1.40
N LYS A 48 -9.89 -17.69 2.07
CA LYS A 48 -11.07 -17.37 2.89
C LYS A 48 -12.26 -16.87 2.07
N VAL A 49 -12.06 -16.55 0.78
CA VAL A 49 -13.14 -16.13 -0.10
C VAL A 49 -14.06 -17.32 -0.37
N LYS A 50 -15.31 -17.20 0.08
CA LYS A 50 -16.31 -18.27 -0.08
C LYS A 50 -16.57 -18.55 -1.55
N GLN A 51 -16.62 -19.85 -1.88
CA GLN A 51 -16.98 -20.36 -3.20
C GLN A 51 -18.33 -21.10 -3.12
N PRO A 52 -19.18 -21.01 -4.15
CA PRO A 52 -19.01 -20.20 -5.36
C PRO A 52 -19.13 -18.70 -5.05
N LEU A 53 -18.51 -17.86 -5.88
CA LEU A 53 -18.69 -16.41 -5.79
C LEU A 53 -20.19 -16.06 -5.93
N PRO A 54 -20.69 -15.03 -5.22
CA PRO A 54 -22.08 -14.60 -5.36
C PRO A 54 -22.44 -14.26 -6.81
N GLU A 55 -23.68 -14.55 -7.19
CA GLU A 55 -24.20 -14.19 -8.51
C GLU A 55 -24.10 -12.67 -8.73
N GLY A 56 -23.70 -12.26 -9.94
CA GLY A 56 -23.47 -10.85 -10.28
C GLY A 56 -22.09 -10.30 -9.88
N THR A 57 -21.18 -11.12 -9.35
CA THR A 57 -19.79 -10.69 -9.08
C THR A 57 -19.05 -10.37 -10.38
N LEU A 58 -18.44 -9.18 -10.46
CA LEU A 58 -17.58 -8.77 -11.56
C LEU A 58 -16.12 -9.09 -11.26
N ILE A 59 -15.49 -9.88 -12.11
CA ILE A 59 -14.04 -10.12 -12.07
C ILE A 59 -13.38 -9.16 -13.04
N PHE A 60 -12.42 -8.39 -12.55
CA PHE A 60 -11.64 -7.47 -13.36
C PHE A 60 -10.17 -7.52 -12.94
N CYS A 61 -9.29 -7.09 -13.84
CA CYS A 61 -7.86 -6.94 -13.59
C CYS A 61 -7.50 -5.46 -13.65
N ILE A 62 -6.80 -4.96 -12.64
CA ILE A 62 -6.27 -3.59 -12.61
C ILE A 62 -4.76 -3.65 -12.50
N ASP A 63 -4.09 -2.82 -13.28
CA ASP A 63 -2.68 -2.51 -13.13
C ASP A 63 -2.51 -1.01 -12.87
N VAL A 64 -1.66 -0.66 -11.91
CA VAL A 64 -1.38 0.73 -11.53
C VAL A 64 0.01 1.10 -12.03
N LYS A 65 0.07 2.05 -12.96
CA LYS A 65 1.35 2.58 -13.46
C LYS A 65 1.85 3.68 -12.54
N ALA A 66 3.13 3.61 -12.19
CA ALA A 66 3.84 4.65 -11.46
C ALA A 66 3.13 5.07 -10.15
N LEU A 67 2.80 4.10 -9.28
CA LEU A 67 2.13 4.35 -8.00
C LEU A 67 2.78 5.50 -7.20
N TYR A 68 4.07 5.37 -6.83
CA TYR A 68 4.73 6.38 -6.00
C TYR A 68 4.79 7.79 -6.64
N PRO A 69 5.13 7.95 -7.93
CA PRO A 69 5.08 9.27 -8.57
C PRO A 69 3.67 9.85 -8.76
N SER A 70 2.63 9.01 -8.77
CA SER A 70 1.25 9.46 -9.05
C SER A 70 0.53 9.99 -7.81
N VAL A 71 1.07 9.77 -6.61
CA VAL A 71 0.51 10.29 -5.37
C VAL A 71 0.74 11.80 -5.31
N THR A 72 -0.33 12.60 -5.34
CA THR A 72 -0.22 14.06 -5.28
C THR A 72 -0.02 14.54 -3.84
N ARG A 73 0.71 15.66 -3.67
CA ARG A 73 0.98 16.22 -2.34
C ARG A 73 -0.29 16.73 -1.65
N ASP A 74 -1.26 17.18 -2.42
CA ASP A 74 -2.51 17.73 -1.90
C ASP A 74 -3.42 16.62 -1.37
N GLU A 75 -3.52 15.49 -2.07
CA GLU A 75 -4.24 14.30 -1.60
C GLU A 75 -3.64 13.75 -0.30
N VAL A 76 -2.31 13.68 -0.22
CA VAL A 76 -1.62 13.23 1.00
C VAL A 76 -1.88 14.17 2.18
N ARG A 77 -1.90 15.48 1.94
CA ARG A 77 -2.21 16.47 2.98
C ARG A 77 -3.66 16.35 3.46
N ALA A 78 -4.61 16.18 2.55
CA ALA A 78 -6.01 15.99 2.92
C ALA A 78 -6.19 14.73 3.79
N ALA A 79 -5.63 13.60 3.36
CA ALA A 79 -5.71 12.34 4.11
C ALA A 79 -5.04 12.43 5.49
N ALA A 80 -3.96 13.20 5.64
CA ALA A 80 -3.27 13.37 6.92
C ALA A 80 -4.01 14.29 7.91
N ILE A 81 -4.94 15.13 7.45
CA ILE A 81 -5.76 15.99 8.31
C ILE A 81 -6.99 15.22 8.84
N GLU A 82 -7.45 14.22 8.08
CA GLU A 82 -8.63 13.40 8.41
C GLU A 82 -8.31 12.18 9.28
N ALA A 83 -7.03 11.82 9.45
CA ALA A 83 -6.55 10.67 10.23
C ALA A 83 -6.21 11.04 11.68
#